data_AF-A0A511N2P4-F1
#
_entry.id   AF-A0A511N2P4-F1
#
_cell.length_a   1.000
_cell.length_b   1.000
_cell.length_c   1.000
_cell.angle_alpha   90.00
_cell.angle_beta   90.00
_cell.angle_gamma   90.00
#
_symmetry.space_group_name_H-M   'P 1'
#
loop_
_entity.id
_entity.type
_entity.pdbx_description
1 polymer ?
#
loop_
_entity_poly.entity_id
_entity_poly.type
_entity_poly.pdbx_seq_one_letter_code
_entity_poly.pdbx_strand_id
1 'polypeptide(L)'
;MVSTFRFRVITDALENNTTQLAQKIESLTGRKVKVNGNKDYLDLNPLHHKGFEIQLEATREEAQKFYEVMQQHTRIESLGGKPQSR
;
A
#
# COMPACT_ATOMS: atom_id res chain seq x y z
N MET A 1 10.52 16.04 -7.49
CA MET A 1 9.10 16.46 -7.33
C MET A 1 8.41 15.39 -6.51
N VAL A 2 7.69 15.80 -5.45
CA VAL A 2 6.89 14.86 -4.63
C VAL A 2 5.56 14.62 -5.34
N SER A 3 5.09 13.38 -5.33
CA SER A 3 3.84 12.95 -5.93
C SER A 3 3.15 11.93 -5.05
N THR A 4 1.84 11.79 -5.20
CA THR A 4 1.07 10.75 -4.52
C THR A 4 1.11 9.45 -5.32
N PHE A 5 1.77 8.45 -4.76
CA PHE A 5 1.80 7.10 -5.28
C PHE A 5 0.72 6.27 -4.60
N ARG A 6 0.06 5.40 -5.38
CA ARG A 6 -1.00 4.53 -4.87
C ARG A 6 -0.59 3.08 -5.07
N PHE A 7 -0.74 2.31 -4.00
CA PHE A 7 -0.44 0.89 -3.98
C PHE A 7 -1.66 0.13 -3.46
N ARG A 8 -1.78 -1.14 -3.83
CA ARG A 8 -2.68 -2.08 -3.18
C ARG A 8 -1.84 -3.09 -2.42
N VAL A 9 -2.09 -3.24 -1.12
CA VAL A 9 -1.52 -4.34 -0.33
C VAL A 9 -2.59 -5.36 -0.07
N ILE A 10 -2.25 -6.63 -0.29
CA ILE A 10 -3.14 -7.76 -0.09
C ILE A 10 -2.65 -8.49 1.16
N THR A 11 -3.49 -8.52 2.19
CA THR A 11 -3.21 -9.20 3.46
C THR A 11 -4.21 -10.32 3.69
N ASP A 12 -3.89 -11.24 4.58
CA ASP A 12 -4.87 -12.21 5.07
C ASP A 12 -6.00 -11.49 5.83
N ALA A 13 -7.23 -11.98 5.71
CA ALA A 13 -8.45 -11.34 6.18
C ALA A 13 -8.51 -11.17 7.71
N LEU A 14 -7.64 -11.88 8.44
CA LEU A 14 -7.45 -11.75 9.88
C LEU A 14 -6.76 -10.43 10.27
N GLU A 15 -5.96 -9.83 9.38
CA GLU A 15 -5.34 -8.51 9.55
C GLU A 15 -6.28 -7.40 9.02
N ASN A 16 -7.49 -7.29 9.58
CA ASN A 16 -8.50 -6.32 9.11
C ASN A 16 -8.40 -4.92 9.74
N ASN A 17 -7.23 -4.54 10.26
CA ASN A 17 -7.05 -3.29 10.99
C ASN A 17 -6.11 -2.35 10.23
N THR A 18 -6.68 -1.31 9.63
CA THR A 18 -5.95 -0.30 8.85
C THR A 18 -4.87 0.42 9.67
N THR A 19 -5.07 0.60 10.98
CA THR A 19 -4.10 1.21 11.88
C THR A 19 -2.87 0.31 12.07
N GLN A 20 -3.09 -0.99 12.28
CA GLN A 20 -2.00 -1.96 12.42
C GLN A 20 -1.22 -2.09 11.11
N LEU A 21 -1.92 -2.10 9.97
CA LEU A 21 -1.28 -2.12 8.66
C LEU A 21 -0.43 -0.88 8.43
N ALA A 22 -0.94 0.32 8.76
CA ALA A 22 -0.17 1.56 8.66
C ALA A 22 1.10 1.53 9.54
N GLN A 23 0.99 1.06 10.78
CA GLN A 23 2.14 0.90 11.69
C GLN A 23 3.17 -0.11 11.18
N LYS A 24 2.71 -1.25 10.64
CA LYS A 24 3.57 -2.27 10.03
C LYS A 24 4.34 -1.70 8.84
N ILE A 25 3.65 -0.98 7.96
CA ILE A 25 4.27 -0.32 6.80
C ILE A 25 5.31 0.72 7.24
N GLU A 26 4.98 1.55 8.23
CA GLU A 26 5.93 2.54 8.78
C GLU A 26 7.16 1.86 9.40
N SER A 27 6.98 0.76 10.14
CA SER A 27 8.09 -0.01 10.71
C SER A 27 8.99 -0.66 9.66
N LEU A 28 8.43 -1.09 8.52
CA LEU A 28 9.21 -1.74 7.45
C LEU A 28 9.94 -0.74 6.56
N THR A 29 9.30 0.39 6.28
CA THR A 29 9.76 1.32 5.24
C THR A 29 10.27 2.65 5.78
N GLY A 30 10.04 2.93 7.07
CA GLY A 30 10.30 4.24 7.68
C GLY A 30 9.38 5.35 7.15
N ARG A 31 8.31 5.01 6.42
CA ARG A 31 7.42 5.97 5.76
C ARG A 31 6.01 5.89 6.31
N LYS A 32 5.46 7.07 6.60
CA LYS A 32 4.03 7.22 6.89
C LYS A 32 3.24 7.11 5.60
N VAL A 33 2.15 6.37 5.68
CA VAL A 33 1.23 6.16 4.57
C VAL A 33 -0.21 6.38 5.02
N LYS A 34 -1.06 6.76 4.07
CA LYS A 34 -2.50 6.78 4.29
C LYS A 34 -3.09 5.46 3.79
N VAL A 35 -3.61 4.64 4.70
CA VAL A 35 -4.32 3.42 4.36
C VAL A 35 -5.80 3.76 4.19
N ASN A 36 -6.28 3.68 2.95
CA ASN A 36 -7.70 3.72 2.65
C ASN A 36 -8.27 2.31 2.82
N GLY A 37 -9.50 2.22 3.32
CA GLY A 37 -10.16 0.95 3.66
C GLY A 37 -10.25 -0.05 2.51
N ASN A 38 -10.76 -1.24 2.84
CA ASN A 38 -10.85 -2.40 1.95
C ASN A 38 -11.45 -2.00 0.60
N LYS A 39 -10.62 -1.99 -0.46
CA LYS A 39 -11.11 -1.79 -1.83
C LYS A 39 -11.38 -3.16 -2.41
N ASP A 40 -12.55 -3.32 -3.02
CA ASP A 40 -12.91 -4.52 -3.76
C ASP A 40 -11.75 -4.95 -4.65
N TYR A 41 -11.22 -6.12 -4.32
CA TYR A 41 -10.14 -6.78 -5.01
C TYR A 41 -10.67 -8.15 -5.43
N LEU A 42 -10.56 -8.44 -6.72
CA LEU A 42 -10.87 -9.75 -7.28
C LEU A 42 -9.74 -10.71 -6.89
N ASP A 43 -9.87 -11.31 -5.71
CA ASP A 43 -9.10 -12.50 -5.36
C ASP A 43 -9.90 -13.76 -5.69
N LEU A 44 -9.20 -14.86 -5.93
CA LEU A 44 -9.79 -16.19 -6.03
C LEU A 44 -10.40 -16.64 -4.69
N ASN A 45 -9.92 -16.10 -3.57
CA ASN A 45 -10.44 -16.34 -2.22
C ASN A 45 -10.71 -15.03 -1.44
N PRO A 46 -11.79 -14.29 -1.76
CA PRO A 46 -12.10 -12.99 -1.14
C PRO A 46 -12.47 -13.07 0.35
N LEU A 47 -12.82 -14.27 0.84
CA LEU A 47 -13.04 -14.53 2.26
C LEU A 47 -11.73 -14.58 3.07
N HIS A 48 -10.61 -14.88 2.40
CA HIS A 48 -9.32 -15.09 3.04
C HIS A 48 -8.33 -13.95 2.81
N HIS A 49 -8.46 -13.17 1.75
CA HIS A 49 -7.56 -12.05 1.47
C HIS A 49 -8.32 -10.73 1.34
N LYS A 50 -7.73 -9.64 1.83
CA LYS A 50 -8.27 -8.28 1.76
C LYS A 50 -7.27 -7.34 1.11
N GLY A 51 -7.77 -6.47 0.24
CA GLY A 51 -6.98 -5.48 -0.49
C GLY A 51 -7.14 -4.09 0.11
N PHE A 52 -6.05 -3.51 0.58
CA PHE A 52 -6.03 -2.14 1.11
C PHE A 52 -5.33 -1.21 0.12
N GLU A 53 -5.97 -0.09 -0.22
CA GLU A 53 -5.29 0.95 -0.98
C GLU A 53 -4.45 1.80 -0.03
N ILE A 54 -3.19 2.00 -0.39
CA ILE A 54 -2.24 2.81 0.35
C ILE A 54 -1.82 3.99 -0.51
N GLN A 55 -1.80 5.17 0.08
CA GLN A 55 -1.27 6.39 -0.55
C GLN A 55 0.02 6.80 0.14
N LEU A 56 1.06 7.02 -0.66
CA LEU A 56 2.39 7.46 -0.24
C LEU A 56 2.74 8.77 -0.95
N GLU A 57 3.02 9.81 -0.19
CA GLU A 57 3.61 11.03 -0.72
C GLU A 57 5.14 10.89 -0.70
N ALA A 58 5.73 10.79 -1.88
CA ALA A 58 7.16 10.57 -2.01
C ALA A 58 7.68 11.08 -3.36
N THR A 59 8.99 11.13 -3.52
CA THR A 59 9.62 11.17 -4.84
C THR A 59 9.51 9.81 -5.52
N ARG A 60 9.74 9.76 -6.85
CA ARG A 60 9.69 8.50 -7.61
C ARG A 60 10.70 7.46 -7.10
N GLU A 61 11.91 7.89 -6.74
CA GLU A 61 12.96 7.00 -6.21
C GLU A 61 12.57 6.42 -4.85
N GLU A 62 12.00 7.25 -3.97
CA GLU A 62 11.52 6.80 -2.66
C GLU A 62 10.31 5.87 -2.78
N ALA A 63 9.39 6.15 -3.70
CA ALA A 63 8.26 5.26 -3.98
C ALA A 63 8.71 3.91 -4.55
N GLN A 64 9.76 3.91 -5.38
CA GLN A 64 10.36 2.68 -5.90
C GLN A 64 10.99 1.86 -4.76
N LYS A 65 11.81 2.48 -3.90
CA LYS A 65 12.39 1.80 -2.73
C LYS A 65 11.33 1.26 -1.78
N PHE A 66 10.28 2.06 -1.53
CA PHE A 66 9.13 1.64 -0.74
C PHE A 66 8.48 0.38 -1.33
N TYR A 67 8.24 0.37 -2.65
CA TYR A 67 7.64 -0.76 -3.34
C TYR A 67 8.50 -2.02 -3.25
N GLU A 68 9.81 -1.89 -3.45
CA GLU A 68 10.78 -2.99 -3.34
C GLU A 68 10.82 -3.61 -1.94
N VAL A 69 10.85 -2.79 -0.89
CA VAL A 69 10.80 -3.28 0.50
C VAL A 69 9.48 -4.00 0.77
N MET A 70 8.36 -3.40 0.36
CA MET A 70 7.04 -3.99 0.58
C MET A 70 6.87 -5.33 -0.13
N GLN A 71 7.39 -5.48 -1.35
CA GLN A 71 7.35 -6.74 -2.10
C GLN A 71 8.04 -7.92 -1.38
N GLN A 72 9.01 -7.64 -0.49
CA GLN A 72 9.70 -8.68 0.28
C GLN A 72 8.87 -9.20 1.46
N HIS A 73 7.89 -8.43 1.92
CA HIS A 73 7.13 -8.72 3.14
C HIS A 73 5.65 -9.00 2.91
N THR A 74 5.08 -8.51 1.81
CA THR A 74 3.66 -8.67 1.51
C THR A 74 3.39 -8.63 0.02
N ARG A 75 2.20 -9.10 -0.38
CA ARG A 75 1.75 -8.97 -1.76
C ARG A 75 1.30 -7.54 -2.00
N ILE A 76 2.01 -6.82 -2.87
CA ILE A 76 1.76 -5.42 -3.20
C ILE A 76 1.71 -5.16 -4.71
N GLU A 77 0.74 -4.38 -5.14
CA GLU A 77 0.55 -3.97 -6.53
C GLU A 77 0.64 -2.44 -6.65
N SER A 78 1.34 -1.93 -7.66
CA SER A 78 1.28 -0.51 -7.99
C SER A 78 -0.01 -0.20 -8.74
N LEU A 79 -0.85 0.69 -8.21
CA LEU A 79 -2.09 1.12 -8.87
C LEU A 79 -1.88 2.33 -9.78
N GLY A 80 -0.63 2.79 -9.93
CA GLY A 80 -0.27 3.99 -10.67
C GLY A 80 -0.64 5.28 -9.93
N GLY A 81 0.30 6.21 -9.92
CA GLY A 81 0.06 7.61 -9.53
C GLY A 81 -0.21 8.43 -10.78
N LYS A 82 -1.39 9.06 -10.87
CA LYS A 82 -1.47 10.25 -11.72
C LYS A 82 -0.59 11.30 -11.04
N PRO A 83 0.38 11.93 -11.72
CA PRO A 83 0.98 13.14 -11.16
C PRO A 83 -0.19 14.08 -10.87
N GLN A 84 -0.34 14.49 -9.62
CA GLN A 84 -1.26 15.56 -9.27
C GLN A 84 -0.76 16.79 -10.03
N SER A 85 -1.39 17.11 -11.16
CA SER A 85 -1.22 18.41 -11.79
C SER A 85 -1.61 19.44 -10.75
N ARG A 86 -0.63 20.27 -10.40
CA ARG A 86 -0.75 21.43 -9.50
C ARG A 86 -1.90 22.34 -9.91
#